data_AF-A0A2H0YQM1-F1
#
_entry.id   AF-A0A2H0YQM1-F1
#
_cell.length_a   1.000
_cell.length_b   1.000
_cell.length_c   1.000
_cell.angle_alpha   90.00
_cell.angle_beta   90.00
_cell.angle_gamma   90.00
#
_symmetry.space_group_name_H-M   'P 1'
#
loop_
_entity.id
_entity.type
_entity.pdbx_description
1 polymer ?
#
loop_
_entity_poly.entity_id
_entity_poly.type
_entity_poly.pdbx_seq_one_letter_code
_entity_poly.pdbx_strand_id
1 'polypeptide(L)' 'IIVYWQGKEYDYKISETEIVPKEQTDVAQPTVEPIITITTCHPLFSTKERLVVIGEII' A
#
# COMPACT_ATOMS: atom_id res chain seq x y z
N ILE A 1 -9.22 -4.30 0.67
CA ILE A 1 -8.62 -4.03 2.00
C ILE A 1 -9.72 -3.43 2.85
N ILE A 2 -9.86 -3.87 4.10
CA ILE A 2 -10.89 -3.35 5.02
C ILE A 2 -10.17 -2.75 6.21
N VAL A 3 -10.43 -1.47 6.51
CA VAL A 3 -9.87 -0.76 7.66
C VAL A 3 -10.99 -0.39 8.63
N TYR A 4 -10.85 -0.79 9.88
CA TYR A 4 -11.73 -0.39 10.97
C TYR A 4 -11.08 0.72 11.80
N TRP A 5 -11.65 1.92 11.78
CA TRP A 5 -11.13 3.06 12.52
C TRP A 5 -12.26 3.86 13.18
N GLN A 6 -12.16 4.08 14.49
CA GLN A 6 -13.15 4.84 15.28
C GLN A 6 -14.60 4.37 15.09
N GLY A 7 -14.83 3.07 14.97
CA GLY A 7 -16.16 2.50 14.77
C GLY A 7 -16.72 2.65 13.34
N LYS A 8 -15.90 3.10 12.39
CA LYS A 8 -16.23 3.14 10.96
C LYS A 8 -15.40 2.13 10.17
N GLU A 9 -16.04 1.52 9.18
CA GLU A 9 -15.42 0.63 8.18
C GLU A 9 -15.08 1.43 6.91
N TYR A 10 -13.91 1.17 6.35
CA TYR A 10 -13.42 1.75 5.11
C TYR A 10 -12.99 0.61 4.18
N ASP A 11 -13.73 0.46 3.09
CA ASP A 11 -13.49 -0.56 2.09
C ASP A 11 -12.67 0.00 0.95
N TYR A 12 -11.63 -0.75 0.56
CA TYR A 12 -10.77 -0.40 -0.55
C TYR A 12 -10.70 -1.57 -1.53
N LYS A 13 -10.79 -1.27 -2.82
CA LYS A 13 -10.53 -2.20 -3.91
C LYS A 13 -9.06 -2.13 -4.30
N ILE A 14 -8.39 -3.28 -4.43
CA ILE A 14 -7.02 -3.30 -4.96
C ILE A 14 -7.04 -2.82 -6.41
N SER A 15 -6.22 -1.83 -6.73
CA SER A 15 -6.03 -1.30 -8.09
C SER A 15 -4.67 -1.69 -8.67
N GLU A 16 -3.63 -1.78 -7.84
CA GLU A 16 -2.27 -2.09 -8.28
C GLU A 16 -1.49 -2.96 -7.29
N THR A 17 -0.55 -3.75 -7.81
CA THR A 17 0.42 -4.52 -7.03
C THR A 17 1.74 -4.58 -7.78
N GLU A 18 2.81 -4.14 -7.15
CA GLU A 18 4.13 -4.05 -7.77
C GLU A 18 5.27 -4.36 -6.78
N ILE A 19 6.44 -4.68 -7.32
CA ILE A 19 7.69 -4.79 -6.55
C ILE A 19 8.58 -3.62 -6.94
N VAL A 20 8.97 -2.82 -5.95
CA VAL A 20 9.79 -1.61 -6.14
C VAL A 20 11.11 -1.70 -5.36
N PRO A 21 12.16 -0.97 -5.77
CA PRO A 21 13.38 -0.81 -4.98
C PRO A 21 13.08 -0.19 -3.61
N LYS A 22 13.84 -0.56 -2.57
CA LYS A 22 13.65 -0.02 -1.21
C LYS A 22 13.83 1.51 -1.13
N GLU A 23 14.54 2.10 -2.09
CA GLU A 23 14.79 3.53 -2.20
C GLU A 23 13.59 4.31 -2.76
N GLN A 24 12.61 3.64 -3.39
CA GLN A 24 11.43 4.29 -3.96
C GLN A 24 10.40 4.59 -2.86
N THR A 25 10.65 5.66 -2.10
CA THR A 25 9.80 6.08 -0.99
C THR A 25 8.52 6.80 -1.42
N ASP A 26 8.43 7.16 -2.71
CA ASP A 26 7.33 7.95 -3.25
C ASP A 26 5.97 7.23 -3.17
N VAL A 27 5.98 5.89 -3.05
CA VAL A 27 4.78 5.06 -2.81
C VAL A 27 4.03 5.39 -1.52
N ALA A 28 4.67 6.12 -0.59
CA ALA A 28 4.08 6.57 0.67
C ALA A 28 3.74 8.07 0.69
N GLN A 29 3.97 8.80 -0.42
CA GLN A 29 3.61 10.21 -0.49
C GLN A 29 2.08 10.38 -0.53
N PRO A 30 1.54 11.48 0.04
CA PRO A 30 0.13 11.78 -0.06
C PRO A 30 -0.31 11.99 -1.51
N THR A 31 -1.48 11.45 -1.85
CA THR A 31 -2.12 11.63 -3.16
C THR A 31 -3.35 12.52 -3.05
N VAL A 32 -3.85 13.00 -4.19
CA VAL A 32 -5.12 13.74 -4.25
C VAL A 32 -6.29 12.78 -4.02
N GLU A 33 -6.21 11.58 -4.60
CA GLU A 33 -7.20 10.52 -4.46
C GLU A 33 -7.02 9.78 -3.12
N PRO A 34 -8.11 9.39 -2.44
CA PRO A 34 -8.06 8.62 -1.20
C PRO A 34 -7.70 7.15 -1.48
N ILE A 35 -6.39 6.87 -1.49
CA ILE A 35 -5.85 5.51 -1.63
C ILE A 35 -5.27 5.00 -0.31
N ILE A 36 -5.06 3.69 -0.24
CA ILE A 36 -4.27 3.03 0.79
C ILE A 36 -3.12 2.25 0.16
N THR A 37 -1.90 2.49 0.64
CA THR A 37 -0.70 1.74 0.23
C THR A 37 -0.28 0.82 1.37
N ILE A 38 -0.22 -0.49 1.10
CA ILE A 38 0.35 -1.49 2.00
C ILE A 38 1.71 -1.92 1.46
N THR A 39 2.75 -1.90 2.29
CA THR A 39 4.09 -2.32 1.89
C THR A 39 4.69 -3.34 2.84
N THR A 40 5.50 -4.25 2.30
CA THR A 40 6.31 -5.19 3.06
C THR A 40 7.66 -5.44 2.38
N CYS A 41 8.60 -6.05 3.10
CA CYS A 41 9.91 -6.41 2.56
C CYS A 41 9.80 -7.49 1.48
N HIS A 42 10.62 -7.39 0.44
CA HIS A 42 10.76 -8.40 -0.60
C HIS A 42 12.24 -8.59 -0.99
N PRO A 43 12.67 -9.82 -1.34
CA PRO A 43 12.04 -11.12 -1.05
C PRO A 43 12.15 -11.50 0.44
N LEU A 44 11.64 -12.68 0.82
CA LEU A 44 11.78 -13.21 2.18
C LEU A 44 13.25 -13.22 2.63
N PHE A 45 13.48 -12.83 3.89
CA PHE A 45 14.81 -12.67 4.50
C PHE A 45 15.70 -11.61 3.82
N SER A 46 15.10 -10.71 3.05
CA SER A 46 15.80 -9.59 2.41
C SER A 46 15.03 -8.29 2.57
N THR A 47 15.72 -7.19 2.34
CA THR A 47 15.15 -5.83 2.31
C THR A 47 15.52 -5.09 1.04
N LYS A 48 15.98 -5.82 0.00
CA LYS A 48 16.40 -5.26 -1.28
C LYS A 48 15.27 -4.47 -1.94
N GLU A 49 14.06 -5.00 -1.84
CA GLU A 49 12.87 -4.48 -2.51
C GLU A 49 11.70 -4.41 -1.53
N ARG A 50 10.61 -3.85 -2.03
CA ARG A 50 9.32 -3.73 -1.35
C ARG A 50 8.24 -4.29 -2.24
N LEU A 51 7.43 -5.18 -1.70
CA LEU A 51 6.13 -5.48 -2.29
C LEU A 51 5.18 -4.36 -1.88
N VAL A 52 4.51 -3.75 -2.85
CA VAL A 52 3.59 -2.64 -2.67
C VAL A 52 2.22 -3.06 -3.22
N VAL A 53 1.17 -2.83 -2.45
CA VAL A 53 -0.21 -3.06 -2.83
C VAL A 53 -0.97 -1.76 -2.63
N ILE A 54 -1.59 -1.26 -3.69
CA ILE A 54 -2.37 -0.01 -3.66
C ILE A 54 -3.85 -0.37 -3.79
N GLY A 55 -4.68 0.26 -2.96
CA GLY A 55 -6.13 0.16 -3.04
C GLY A 55 -6.82 1.52 -3.05
N GLU A 56 -7.87 1.64 -3.85
CA GLU A 56 -8.73 2.82 -3.95
C GLU A 56 -9.98 2.62 -3.09
N ILE A 57 -10.43 3.66 -2.38
CA ILE A 57 -11.64 3.59 -1.54
C ILE A 57 -12.89 3.34 -2.40
N ILE A 58 -13.86 2.59 -1.85
CA ILE A 58 -15.19 2.33 -2.46
C ILE A 58 -16.28 3.06 -1.68
#